data_AF-W4VCB0-F1
#
_entry.id   AF-W4VCB0-F1
#
_cell.length_a   1.000
_cell.length_b   1.000
_cell.length_c   1.000
_cell.angle_alpha   90.00
_cell.angle_beta   90.00
_cell.angle_gamma   90.00
#
_symmetry.space_group_name_H-M   'P 1'
#
loop_
_entity.id
_entity.type
_entity.pdbx_description
1 polymer ?
#
loop_
_entity_poly.entity_id
_entity_poly.type
_entity_poly.pdbx_seq_one_letter_code
_entity_poly.pdbx_strand_id
1 'polypeptide(L)'
;MEPYISKDKDLNLSEYNENILNSGVINGKRYFIPVAYDVPILWTANSILEKNNIENEMANWTLKDMADFAVQFKEKNPENYLFGYGDGFIRNIMYANWREFVDYKRKQASFDSEEFVDFWKQLAVLKKRVFVIKNLLKSI
;
A
#
# COMPACT_ATOMS: atom_id res chain seq x y z
N MET A 1 -5.65 -17.75 -22.48
CA MET A 1 -4.87 -16.78 -23.28
C MET A 1 -3.94 -17.44 -24.31
N GLU A 2 -3.35 -18.61 -24.03
CA GLU A 2 -2.32 -19.23 -24.88
C GLU A 2 -2.54 -19.27 -26.41
N PRO A 3 -3.76 -19.55 -26.94
CA PRO A 3 -3.97 -19.57 -28.38
C PRO A 3 -3.84 -18.20 -29.07
N TYR A 4 -3.92 -17.11 -28.31
CA TYR A 4 -3.77 -15.74 -28.80
C TYR A 4 -2.33 -15.25 -28.66
N ILE A 5 -1.71 -15.52 -27.52
CA ILE A 5 -0.31 -15.15 -27.24
C ILE A 5 0.65 -15.82 -28.23
N SER A 6 0.49 -17.12 -28.47
CA SER A 6 1.38 -17.88 -29.36
C SER A 6 1.29 -17.48 -30.84
N LYS A 7 0.24 -16.73 -31.22
CA LYS A 7 0.03 -16.24 -32.59
C LYS A 7 0.52 -14.81 -32.80
N ASP A 8 0.78 -14.09 -31.72
CA ASP A 8 1.27 -12.72 -31.74
C ASP A 8 2.80 -12.73 -31.75
N LYS A 9 3.39 -12.33 -32.89
CA LYS A 9 4.86 -12.33 -33.08
C LYS A 9 5.54 -11.12 -32.47
N ASP A 10 4.79 -10.06 -32.19
CA ASP A 10 5.32 -8.81 -31.64
C ASP A 10 5.32 -8.84 -30.10
N LEU A 11 4.49 -9.71 -29.51
CA LEU A 11 4.40 -9.90 -28.07
C LEU A 11 5.55 -10.78 -27.53
N ASN A 12 6.62 -10.12 -27.07
CA ASN A 12 7.69 -10.78 -26.32
C ASN A 12 7.47 -10.70 -24.81
N LEU A 13 6.89 -11.74 -24.20
CA LEU A 13 6.63 -11.76 -22.75
C LEU A 13 7.89 -11.66 -21.87
N SER A 14 9.08 -11.98 -22.40
CA SER A 14 10.33 -11.88 -21.64
C SER A 14 10.76 -10.43 -21.34
N GLU A 15 10.19 -9.45 -22.02
CA GLU A 15 10.48 -8.02 -21.82
C GLU A 15 9.68 -7.40 -20.67
N TYR A 16 8.73 -8.13 -20.10
CA TYR A 16 7.86 -7.65 -19.03
C TYR A 16 8.34 -8.13 -17.66
N ASN A 17 7.96 -7.42 -16.61
CA ASN A 17 8.22 -7.86 -15.24
C ASN A 17 7.53 -9.21 -14.98
N GLU A 18 8.34 -10.26 -14.75
CA GLU A 18 7.85 -11.62 -14.59
C GLU A 18 6.87 -11.78 -13.43
N ASN A 19 7.13 -11.14 -12.28
CA ASN A 19 6.26 -11.21 -11.12
C ASN A 19 4.88 -10.61 -11.41
N ILE A 20 4.85 -9.48 -12.12
CA ILE A 20 3.60 -8.85 -12.55
C ILE A 20 2.91 -9.74 -13.56
N LEU A 21 3.60 -10.23 -14.60
CA LEU A 21 3.04 -11.16 -15.57
C LEU A 21 2.42 -12.38 -14.89
N ASN A 22 3.08 -12.96 -13.90
CA ASN A 22 2.63 -14.17 -13.21
C ASN A 22 1.37 -13.97 -12.36
N SER A 23 0.97 -12.72 -12.09
CA SER A 23 -0.34 -12.42 -11.49
C SER A 23 -1.53 -12.91 -12.34
N GLY A 24 -1.34 -13.03 -13.66
CA GLY A 24 -2.34 -13.55 -14.61
C GLY A 24 -2.42 -15.07 -14.70
N VAL A 25 -1.59 -15.80 -13.94
CA VAL A 25 -1.49 -17.26 -13.99
C VAL A 25 -2.24 -17.89 -12.81
N ILE A 26 -3.25 -18.70 -13.11
CA ILE A 26 -4.04 -19.43 -12.12
C ILE A 26 -3.97 -20.91 -12.49
N ASN A 27 -3.53 -21.75 -11.55
CA ASN A 27 -3.37 -23.20 -11.75
C ASN A 27 -2.58 -23.55 -13.04
N GLY A 28 -1.47 -22.84 -13.28
CA GLY A 28 -0.59 -23.05 -14.43
C GLY A 28 -1.11 -22.54 -15.78
N LYS A 29 -2.29 -21.90 -15.81
CA LYS A 29 -2.87 -21.33 -17.05
C LYS A 29 -2.94 -19.80 -16.95
N ARG A 30 -2.56 -19.11 -18.04
CA ARG A 30 -2.65 -17.66 -18.15
C ARG A 30 -4.05 -17.22 -18.60
N TYR A 31 -4.69 -16.38 -17.79
CA TYR A 31 -6.03 -15.85 -18.03
C TYR A 31 -6.02 -14.40 -18.51
N PHE A 32 -5.03 -13.60 -18.12
CA PHE A 32 -4.84 -12.23 -18.60
C PHE A 32 -3.36 -11.85 -18.69
N ILE A 33 -3.06 -10.76 -19.41
CA ILE A 33 -1.77 -10.09 -19.43
C ILE A 33 -1.97 -8.72 -18.77
N PRO A 34 -1.27 -8.39 -17.68
CA PRO A 34 -1.27 -7.05 -17.13
C PRO A 34 -0.64 -6.08 -18.12
N VAL A 35 -1.38 -5.04 -18.50
CA VAL A 35 -0.89 -3.98 -19.40
C VAL A 35 -0.30 -2.79 -18.65
N ALA A 36 -0.65 -2.65 -17.38
CA ALA A 36 -0.14 -1.65 -16.46
C ALA A 36 -0.22 -2.16 -15.03
N TYR A 37 0.63 -1.63 -14.16
CA TYR A 37 0.59 -1.83 -12.72
C TYR A 37 1.08 -0.56 -12.03
N ASP A 38 0.62 -0.35 -10.80
CA ASP A 38 1.07 0.72 -9.93
C ASP A 38 1.69 0.14 -8.66
N VAL A 39 2.67 0.87 -8.12
CA VAL A 39 3.24 0.59 -6.80
C VAL A 39 2.96 1.81 -5.95
N PRO A 40 2.19 1.66 -4.86
CA PRO A 40 1.99 2.76 -3.92
C PRO A 40 3.34 3.18 -3.34
N ILE A 41 3.68 4.46 -3.49
CA ILE A 41 4.88 5.06 -2.91
C ILE A 41 4.51 6.18 -1.94
N LEU A 42 5.33 6.36 -0.91
CA LEU A 42 5.36 7.59 -0.14
C LEU A 42 6.31 8.56 -0.83
N TRP A 43 5.81 9.74 -1.17
CA TRP A 43 6.62 10.79 -1.78
C TRP A 43 6.55 12.06 -0.94
N THR A 44 7.73 12.62 -0.66
CA THR A 44 7.93 13.87 0.08
C THR A 44 9.10 14.66 -0.52
N ALA A 45 9.29 15.90 -0.07
CA ALA A 45 10.44 16.73 -0.43
C ALA A 45 11.41 16.84 0.75
N ASN A 46 12.72 16.84 0.47
CA ASN A 46 13.76 16.98 1.50
C ASN A 46 13.55 18.23 2.37
N SER A 47 13.14 19.35 1.76
CA SER A 47 12.83 20.59 2.48
C SER A 47 11.70 20.45 3.49
N ILE A 48 10.72 19.56 3.24
CA ILE A 48 9.63 19.27 4.18
C ILE A 48 10.17 18.42 5.34
N LEU A 49 11.02 17.44 5.06
CA LEU A 49 11.63 16.59 6.08
C LEU A 49 12.53 17.40 7.00
N GLU A 50 13.43 18.20 6.45
CA GLU A 50 14.35 19.07 7.19
C GLU A 50 13.60 20.07 8.06
N LYS A 51 12.58 20.76 7.52
CA LYS A 51 11.76 21.72 8.28
C LYS A 51 11.08 21.09 9.50
N ASN A 52 10.76 19.80 9.45
CA ASN A 52 10.07 19.09 10.51
C ASN A 52 11.00 18.18 11.33
N ASN A 53 12.31 18.25 11.12
CA ASN A 53 13.32 17.39 11.76
C ASN A 53 13.00 15.89 11.62
N ILE A 54 12.61 15.47 10.41
CA ILE A 54 12.31 14.07 10.09
C ILE A 54 13.54 13.45 9.43
N GLU A 55 14.08 12.40 10.04
CA GLU A 55 15.23 11.67 9.50
C GLU A 55 14.85 10.87 8.24
N ASN A 56 15.76 10.75 7.29
CA ASN A 56 15.55 10.07 6.01
C ASN A 56 15.67 8.52 6.12
N GLU A 57 15.13 7.94 7.19
CA GLU A 57 15.13 6.48 7.42
C GLU A 57 13.79 5.83 7.12
N MET A 58 12.81 6.60 6.61
CA MET A 58 11.45 6.14 6.31
C MET A 58 11.39 4.93 5.37
N ALA A 59 12.42 4.72 4.55
CA ALA A 59 12.52 3.56 3.67
C ALA A 59 12.54 2.22 4.41
N ASN A 60 12.95 2.22 5.69
CA ASN A 60 13.06 1.02 6.53
C ASN A 60 11.94 0.89 7.56
N TRP A 61 10.96 1.81 7.55
CA TRP A 61 9.91 1.83 8.56
C TRP A 61 8.97 0.63 8.42
N THR A 62 8.69 0.00 9.56
CA THR A 62 7.52 -0.85 9.71
C THR A 62 6.25 0.00 9.81
N LEU A 63 5.09 -0.66 9.71
CA LEU A 63 3.81 0.01 9.94
C LEU A 63 3.71 0.61 11.35
N LYS A 64 4.34 -0.05 12.34
CA LYS A 64 4.39 0.44 13.72
C LYS A 64 5.24 1.69 13.82
N ASP A 65 6.43 1.71 13.22
CA ASP A 65 7.30 2.89 13.21
C ASP A 65 6.57 4.09 12.61
N MET A 66 5.83 3.86 11.52
CA MET A 66 5.01 4.89 10.89
C MET A 66 3.86 5.37 11.78
N ALA A 67 3.20 4.47 12.51
CA ALA A 67 2.12 4.81 13.43
C ALA A 67 2.64 5.61 14.65
N ASP A 68 3.76 5.20 15.24
CA ASP A 68 4.40 5.89 16.35
C ASP A 68 4.88 7.28 15.94
N PHE A 69 5.51 7.37 14.75
CA PHE A 69 5.93 8.63 14.18
C PHE A 69 4.74 9.57 13.91
N ALA A 70 3.62 9.05 13.38
CA ALA A 70 2.42 9.83 13.17
C ALA A 70 1.85 10.45 14.46
N VAL A 71 1.94 9.74 15.58
CA VAL A 71 1.55 10.27 16.90
C VAL A 71 2.47 11.44 17.28
N GLN A 72 3.79 11.22 17.27
CA GLN A 72 4.78 12.24 17.65
C GLN A 72 4.70 13.48 16.77
N PHE A 73 4.51 13.29 15.45
CA PHE A 73 4.37 14.38 14.50
C PHE A 73 3.14 15.24 14.83
N LYS A 74 2.00 14.61 15.15
CA LYS A 74 0.76 15.33 15.44
C LYS A 74 0.81 16.09 16.77
N GLU A 75 1.49 15.55 17.77
CA GLU A 75 1.72 16.23 19.05
C GLU A 75 2.57 17.49 18.88
N LYS A 76 3.62 17.43 18.04
CA LYS A 76 4.48 18.56 17.73
C LYS A 76 3.85 19.56 16.75
N ASN A 77 2.94 19.09 15.89
CA ASN A 77 2.34 19.87 14.80
C ASN A 77 0.80 19.70 14.77
N PRO A 78 0.06 20.25 15.75
CA PRO A 78 -1.38 20.00 15.90
C PRO A 78 -2.23 20.46 14.71
N GLU A 79 -1.78 21.46 13.95
CA GLU A 79 -2.49 21.97 12.76
C GLU A 79 -2.06 21.30 11.44
N ASN A 80 -0.94 20.57 11.43
CA ASN A 80 -0.42 19.95 10.21
C ASN A 80 -0.89 18.49 10.08
N TYR A 81 -0.81 17.98 8.85
CA TYR A 81 -1.10 16.59 8.49
C TYR A 81 0.13 15.96 7.85
N LEU A 82 0.32 14.66 8.08
CA LEU A 82 1.52 13.95 7.66
C LEU A 82 1.39 13.33 6.25
N PHE A 83 0.24 12.74 5.90
CA PHE A 83 0.02 12.16 4.55
C PHE A 83 -1.16 12.82 3.84
N GLY A 84 -0.95 13.17 2.56
CA GLY A 84 -1.90 13.91 1.72
C GLY A 84 -2.95 13.07 1.00
N TYR A 85 -3.14 11.80 1.36
CA TYR A 85 -4.00 10.89 0.61
C TYR A 85 -4.83 10.04 1.58
N GLY A 86 -6.10 10.39 1.77
CA GLY A 86 -7.02 9.86 2.79
C GLY A 86 -7.21 8.33 2.82
N ASP A 87 -8.44 7.85 2.64
CA ASP A 87 -8.77 6.42 2.72
C ASP A 87 -8.00 5.54 1.71
N GLY A 88 -7.50 6.13 0.62
CA GLY A 88 -6.67 5.44 -0.37
C GLY A 88 -5.35 4.90 0.20
N PHE A 89 -4.71 5.59 1.14
CA PHE A 89 -3.46 5.13 1.75
C PHE A 89 -3.68 3.91 2.63
N ILE A 90 -4.70 3.96 3.51
CA ILE A 90 -5.07 2.83 4.37
C ILE A 90 -5.44 1.61 3.53
N ARG A 91 -6.21 1.81 2.44
CA ARG A 91 -6.55 0.75 1.51
C ARG A 91 -5.32 0.12 0.86
N ASN A 92 -4.32 0.92 0.49
CA ASN A 92 -3.08 0.41 -0.10
C ASN A 92 -2.27 -0.43 0.90
N ILE A 93 -2.16 -0.01 2.16
CA ILE A 93 -1.53 -0.82 3.21
C ILE A 93 -2.29 -2.14 3.42
N MET A 94 -3.63 -2.09 3.46
CA MET A 94 -4.46 -3.29 3.55
C MET A 94 -4.17 -4.27 2.42
N TYR A 95 -4.13 -3.82 1.16
CA TYR A 95 -3.85 -4.70 0.03
C TYR A 95 -2.43 -5.27 0.04
N ALA A 96 -1.45 -4.50 0.48
CA ALA A 96 -0.06 -4.96 0.58
C ALA A 96 0.09 -6.11 1.60
N ASN A 97 -0.66 -6.08 2.71
CA ASN A 97 -0.54 -7.07 3.80
C ASN A 97 -1.63 -8.14 3.78
N TRP A 98 -2.63 -8.04 2.89
CA TRP A 98 -3.80 -8.93 2.89
C TRP A 98 -3.47 -10.42 2.81
N ARG A 99 -2.40 -10.77 2.08
CA ARG A 99 -1.95 -12.16 1.89
C ARG A 99 -1.36 -12.78 3.15
N GLU A 100 -1.00 -12.00 4.16
CA GLU A 100 -0.55 -12.52 5.46
C GLU A 100 -1.71 -13.12 6.26
N PHE A 101 -2.93 -12.64 6.02
CA PHE A 101 -4.12 -12.99 6.81
C PHE A 101 -5.15 -13.84 6.05
N VAL A 102 -4.94 -14.07 4.75
CA VAL A 102 -5.86 -14.84 3.90
C VAL A 102 -5.11 -15.88 3.09
N ASP A 103 -5.37 -17.14 3.40
CA ASP A 103 -4.93 -18.28 2.59
C ASP A 103 -6.03 -18.68 1.61
N TYR A 104 -5.88 -18.22 0.36
CA TYR A 104 -6.81 -18.55 -0.72
C TYR A 104 -6.82 -20.03 -1.11
N LYS A 105 -5.71 -20.76 -0.90
CA LYS A 105 -5.63 -22.19 -1.25
C LYS A 105 -6.37 -23.03 -0.22
N ARG A 106 -6.19 -22.73 1.07
CA ARG A 106 -6.88 -23.40 2.17
C ARG A 106 -8.27 -22.85 2.44
N LYS A 107 -8.63 -21.71 1.83
CA LYS A 107 -9.87 -20.97 2.06
C LYS A 107 -10.05 -20.61 3.54
N GLN A 108 -8.96 -20.16 4.15
CA GLN A 108 -8.90 -19.78 5.57
C GLN A 108 -8.49 -18.32 5.69
N ALA A 109 -8.94 -17.68 6.77
CA ALA A 109 -8.51 -16.35 7.15
C ALA A 109 -8.25 -16.33 8.66
N SER A 110 -7.30 -15.51 9.09
CA SER A 110 -6.86 -15.38 10.49
C SER A 110 -7.14 -13.98 11.04
N PHE A 111 -8.35 -13.47 10.79
CA PHE A 111 -8.76 -12.12 11.22
C PHE A 111 -9.01 -11.98 12.73
N ASP A 112 -8.91 -13.07 13.47
CA ASP A 112 -8.98 -13.14 14.92
C ASP A 112 -7.60 -13.37 15.57
N SER A 113 -6.53 -13.49 14.77
CA SER A 113 -5.18 -13.66 15.29
C SER A 113 -4.68 -12.39 15.98
N GLU A 114 -3.74 -12.56 16.92
CA GLU A 114 -3.14 -11.43 17.63
C GLU A 114 -2.42 -10.48 16.67
N GLU A 115 -1.79 -11.03 15.63
CA GLU A 115 -1.09 -10.27 14.59
C GLU A 115 -2.05 -9.41 13.77
N PHE A 116 -3.21 -9.96 13.36
CA PHE A 116 -4.20 -9.18 12.62
C PHE A 116 -4.81 -8.08 13.49
N VAL A 117 -5.07 -8.37 14.77
CA VAL A 117 -5.56 -7.38 15.72
C VAL A 117 -4.53 -6.27 15.94
N ASP A 118 -3.25 -6.59 16.04
CA ASP A 118 -2.19 -5.58 16.16
C ASP A 118 -2.04 -4.73 14.90
N PHE A 119 -2.03 -5.38 13.73
CA PHE A 119 -2.07 -4.70 12.44
C PHE A 119 -3.24 -3.71 12.33
N TRP A 120 -4.44 -4.11 12.74
CA TRP A 120 -5.60 -3.22 12.76
C TRP A 120 -5.45 -2.05 13.74
N LYS A 121 -4.86 -2.28 14.92
CA LYS A 121 -4.60 -1.19 15.88
C LYS A 121 -3.68 -0.14 15.27
N GLN A 122 -2.63 -0.55 14.58
CA GLN A 122 -1.71 0.37 13.91
C GLN A 122 -2.40 1.17 12.80
N LEU A 123 -3.22 0.52 11.96
CA LEU A 123 -4.03 1.20 10.94
C LEU A 123 -5.03 2.19 11.54
N ALA A 124 -5.65 1.86 12.67
CA ALA A 124 -6.58 2.74 13.35
C ALA A 124 -5.89 4.01 13.90
N VAL A 125 -4.65 3.88 14.39
CA VAL A 125 -3.83 5.03 14.80
C VAL A 125 -3.55 5.94 13.61
N LEU A 126 -3.05 5.39 12.50
CA LEU A 126 -2.77 6.14 11.29
C LEU A 126 -4.03 6.84 10.76
N LYS A 127 -5.16 6.15 10.70
CA LYS A 127 -6.43 6.73 10.22
C LYS A 127 -6.87 7.96 11.04
N LYS A 128 -6.73 7.91 12.37
CA LYS A 128 -7.17 8.99 13.27
C LYS A 128 -6.23 10.19 13.29
N ARG A 129 -4.93 9.97 13.04
CA ARG A 129 -3.89 10.99 13.26
C ARG A 129 -3.38 11.64 11.99
N VAL A 130 -3.55 10.98 10.84
CA VAL A 130 -2.79 11.36 9.65
C VAL A 130 -3.62 12.01 8.55
N PHE A 131 -4.93 11.79 8.49
CA PHE A 131 -5.76 12.28 7.37
C PHE A 131 -6.64 13.47 7.71
N VAL A 132 -6.88 14.30 6.70
CA VAL A 132 -7.94 15.32 6.69
C VAL A 132 -9.29 14.61 6.62
N ILE A 133 -10.02 14.60 7.72
CA ILE A 133 -11.46 14.26 7.68
C ILE A 133 -12.23 15.59 7.65
N LYS A 134 -12.82 15.88 6.48
CA LYS A 134 -14.01 16.73 6.21
C LYS A 134 -13.94 18.15 5.61
N ASN A 135 -12.82 18.88 5.54
CA ASN A 135 -12.92 20.30 5.13
C ASN A 135 -12.53 20.65 3.69
N LEU A 136 -11.97 19.74 2.90
CA LEU A 136 -11.57 20.01 1.50
C LEU A 136 -12.69 19.83 0.45
N LEU A 137 -13.86 19.31 0.83
CA LEU A 137 -15.03 19.17 -0.06
C LEU A 137 -16.05 20.32 0.07
N LYS A 138 -15.75 21.37 0.84
CA LYS A 138 -16.61 22.57 0.93
C LYS A 138 -16.21 23.71 0.00
N SER A 139 -15.19 23.50 -0.84
CA SER A 139 -14.64 24.54 -1.72
C SER A 139 -14.48 24.10 -3.18
N ILE A 140 -15.32 23.15 -3.64
CA ILE A 140 -15.56 22.90 -5.06
C ILE A 140 -17.07 22.92 -5.28
#